data_AF-A0A3D6C2W4-F1
#
_entry.id   AF-A0A3D6C2W4-F1
#
_cell.length_a   1.000
_cell.length_b   1.000
_cell.length_c   1.000
_cell.angle_alpha   90.00
_cell.angle_beta   90.00
_cell.angle_gamma   90.00
#
_symmetry.space_group_name_H-M   'P 1'
#
loop_
_entity.id
_entity.type
_entity.pdbx_description
1 polymer ?
#
loop_
_entity_poly.entity_id
_entity_poly.type
_entity_poly.pdbx_seq_one_letter_code
_entity_poly.pdbx_strand_id
1 'polypeptide(L)'
;MKNDIRHIIESMDVRADRDDAETKAISICKLGEHSLELLIDYARTVRTGTKDADEKRRLLRAVIFTLTIFATRLGSGAKERFRETGAIVLLFDLSDQGYNSAEKLLSNLGLSPAAAVRERLLSMPLQEKHRQDRQISLDEAVEEIRLSRFLEGQKGFLKDRYALGNEKGRIHELRRTGKRLFSYRTRKPA
;
A
#
# COMPACT_ATOMS: atom_id res chain seq x y z
N MET A 1 -19.00 14.47 6.90
CA MET A 1 -17.66 13.92 7.22
C MET A 1 -16.86 13.44 6.01
N LYS A 2 -17.33 12.43 5.24
CA LYS A 2 -16.56 11.95 4.05
C LYS A 2 -16.32 13.05 3.01
N ASN A 3 -17.33 13.87 2.74
CA ASN A 3 -17.20 15.03 1.83
C ASN A 3 -16.27 16.11 2.39
N ASP A 4 -16.24 16.27 3.72
CA ASP A 4 -15.39 17.27 4.38
C ASP A 4 -13.91 16.87 4.31
N ILE A 5 -13.57 15.61 4.59
CA ILE A 5 -12.19 15.10 4.45
C ILE A 5 -11.73 15.23 2.99
N ARG A 6 -12.59 14.83 2.04
CA ARG A 6 -12.29 14.99 0.61
C ARG A 6 -12.01 16.46 0.28
N HIS A 7 -12.90 17.37 0.68
CA HIS A 7 -12.76 18.79 0.38
C HIS A 7 -11.48 19.37 0.99
N ILE A 8 -11.17 19.01 2.24
CA ILE A 8 -9.93 19.44 2.90
C ILE A 8 -8.72 18.95 2.12
N ILE A 9 -8.63 17.65 1.80
CA ILE A 9 -7.49 17.08 1.04
C ILE A 9 -7.39 17.72 -0.35
N GLU A 10 -8.51 17.93 -1.04
CA GLU A 10 -8.52 18.56 -2.36
C GLU A 10 -8.00 19.99 -2.33
N SER A 11 -8.19 20.70 -1.21
CA SER A 11 -7.69 22.06 -0.99
C SER A 11 -6.23 22.14 -0.51
N MET A 12 -5.56 21.01 -0.24
CA MET A 12 -4.18 21.01 0.26
C MET A 12 -3.17 21.03 -0.89
N ASP A 13 -2.16 21.88 -0.78
CA ASP A 13 -0.93 21.77 -1.57
C ASP A 13 0.29 21.75 -0.65
N VAL A 14 0.73 20.53 -0.31
CA VAL A 14 1.86 20.27 0.59
C VAL A 14 3.17 20.89 0.08
N ARG A 15 3.30 21.15 -1.23
CA ARG A 15 4.52 21.74 -1.81
C ARG A 15 4.47 23.26 -1.80
N ALA A 16 3.30 23.85 -2.03
CA ALA A 16 3.14 25.29 -2.11
C ALA A 16 2.99 25.94 -0.74
N ASP A 17 2.21 25.33 0.15
CA ASP A 17 1.91 25.87 1.48
C ASP A 17 1.83 24.74 2.51
N ARG A 18 2.95 24.50 3.18
CA ARG A 18 3.08 23.41 4.15
C ARG A 18 2.35 23.71 5.45
N ASP A 19 2.31 24.96 5.89
CA ASP A 19 1.73 25.35 7.18
C ASP A 19 0.20 25.30 7.13
N ASP A 20 -0.39 25.75 6.01
CA ASP A 20 -1.81 25.55 5.72
C ASP A 20 -2.14 24.05 5.61
N ALA A 21 -1.33 23.29 4.88
CA ALA A 21 -1.51 21.84 4.77
C ALA A 21 -1.46 21.14 6.14
N GLU A 22 -0.58 21.57 7.05
CA GLU A 22 -0.50 21.04 8.41
C GLU A 22 -1.75 21.37 9.23
N THR A 23 -2.20 22.62 9.16
CA THR A 23 -3.45 23.05 9.82
C THR A 23 -4.65 22.22 9.34
N LYS A 24 -4.74 22.00 8.03
CA LYS A 24 -5.76 21.15 7.40
C LYS A 24 -5.65 19.69 7.82
N ALA A 25 -4.45 19.11 7.81
CA ALA A 25 -4.22 17.74 8.29
C ALA A 25 -4.62 17.56 9.77
N ILE A 26 -4.26 18.53 10.63
CA ILE A 26 -4.65 18.54 12.05
C ILE A 26 -6.18 18.61 12.18
N SER A 27 -6.86 19.38 11.34
CA SER A 27 -8.33 19.47 11.35
C SER A 27 -8.98 18.10 11.03
N ILE A 28 -8.44 17.34 10.07
CA ILE A 28 -8.87 15.97 9.80
C ILE A 28 -8.65 15.08 11.01
N CYS A 29 -7.47 15.12 11.65
CA CYS A 29 -7.20 14.34 12.85
C CYS A 29 -8.17 14.64 14.02
N LYS A 30 -8.65 15.88 14.14
CA LYS A 30 -9.63 16.28 15.16
C LYS A 30 -11.03 15.68 14.92
N LEU A 31 -11.33 15.17 13.73
CA LEU A 31 -12.59 14.46 13.44
C LEU A 31 -12.66 13.06 14.07
N GLY A 32 -11.57 12.59 14.69
CA GLY A 32 -11.50 11.30 15.38
C GLY A 32 -11.03 10.15 14.50
N GLU A 33 -10.88 8.97 15.09
CA GLU A 33 -10.17 7.84 14.44
C GLU A 33 -10.84 7.33 13.15
N HIS A 34 -12.17 7.41 13.03
CA HIS A 34 -12.88 7.00 11.83
C HIS A 34 -12.50 7.84 10.59
N SER A 35 -11.99 9.06 10.78
CA SER A 35 -11.47 9.87 9.67
C SER A 35 -10.24 9.25 8.99
N LEU A 36 -9.47 8.41 9.69
CA LEU A 36 -8.35 7.66 9.11
C LEU A 36 -8.83 6.66 8.05
N GLU A 37 -9.92 5.93 8.33
CA GLU A 37 -10.52 4.97 7.39
C GLU A 37 -11.05 5.70 6.15
N LEU A 38 -11.77 6.81 6.37
CA LEU A 38 -12.28 7.64 5.28
C LEU A 38 -11.15 8.23 4.41
N LEU A 39 -10.03 8.62 5.03
CA LEU A 39 -8.85 9.11 4.31
C LEU A 39 -8.22 8.02 3.45
N ILE A 40 -8.12 6.79 3.96
CA ILE A 40 -7.59 5.64 3.22
C ILE A 40 -8.49 5.27 2.04
N ASP A 41 -9.80 5.25 2.24
CA ASP A 41 -10.75 4.99 1.16
C ASP A 41 -10.74 6.08 0.09
N TYR A 42 -10.58 7.34 0.50
CA TYR A 42 -10.38 8.44 -0.44
C TYR A 42 -9.09 8.23 -1.24
N ALA A 43 -7.98 7.89 -0.60
CA ALA A 43 -6.71 7.64 -1.27
C ALA A 43 -6.80 6.49 -2.29
N ARG A 44 -7.48 5.39 -1.94
CA ARG A 44 -7.76 4.28 -2.85
C ARG A 44 -8.55 4.76 -4.07
N THR A 45 -9.57 5.58 -3.86
CA THR A 45 -10.40 6.17 -4.92
C THR A 45 -9.57 7.06 -5.85
N VAL A 46 -8.72 7.92 -5.30
CA VAL A 46 -7.80 8.78 -6.09
C VAL A 46 -6.87 7.92 -6.94
N ARG A 47 -6.29 6.88 -6.34
CA ARG A 47 -5.31 6.00 -6.99
C ARG A 47 -5.89 5.24 -8.19
N THR A 48 -7.13 4.75 -8.08
CA THR A 48 -7.81 4.00 -9.16
C THR A 48 -8.70 4.86 -10.05
N GLY A 49 -8.91 6.13 -9.71
CA GLY A 49 -9.82 7.03 -10.42
C GLY A 49 -9.27 7.52 -11.76
N THR A 50 -10.04 8.38 -12.43
CA THR A 50 -9.74 8.92 -13.76
C THR A 50 -9.06 10.30 -13.76
N LYS A 51 -8.77 10.85 -12.57
CA LYS A 51 -8.02 12.11 -12.41
C LYS A 51 -6.69 12.08 -13.17
N ASP A 52 -6.23 13.26 -13.60
CA ASP A 52 -4.94 13.38 -14.27
C ASP A 52 -3.78 13.01 -13.33
N ALA A 53 -2.63 12.71 -13.91
CA ALA A 53 -1.48 12.18 -13.16
C ALA A 53 -0.91 13.19 -12.14
N ASP A 54 -1.00 14.49 -12.41
CA ASP A 54 -0.42 15.52 -11.56
C ASP A 54 -1.35 15.84 -10.39
N GLU A 55 -2.65 15.93 -10.66
CA GLU A 55 -3.68 16.03 -9.62
C GLU A 55 -3.63 14.81 -8.69
N LYS A 56 -3.56 13.59 -9.24
CA LYS A 56 -3.39 12.36 -8.43
C LYS A 56 -2.15 12.44 -7.54
N ARG A 57 -1.01 12.85 -8.10
CA ARG A 57 0.24 12.99 -7.35
C ARG A 57 0.12 14.01 -6.22
N ARG A 58 -0.52 15.15 -6.46
CA ARG A 58 -0.77 16.17 -5.43
C ARG A 58 -1.66 15.63 -4.31
N LEU A 59 -2.80 15.03 -4.65
CA LEU A 59 -3.75 14.49 -3.68
C LEU A 59 -3.14 13.37 -2.84
N LEU A 60 -2.40 12.44 -3.45
CA LEU A 60 -1.74 11.36 -2.73
C LEU A 60 -0.62 11.86 -1.81
N ARG A 61 0.09 12.95 -2.17
CA ARG A 61 1.02 13.62 -1.26
C ARG A 61 0.30 14.22 -0.05
N ALA A 62 -0.83 14.89 -0.26
CA ALA A 62 -1.65 15.43 0.82
C ALA A 62 -2.16 14.33 1.78
N VAL A 63 -2.58 13.18 1.23
CA VAL A 63 -2.92 11.99 2.01
C VAL A 63 -1.73 11.51 2.84
N ILE A 64 -0.57 11.27 2.23
CA ILE A 64 0.63 10.77 2.95
C ILE A 64 1.06 11.75 4.04
N PHE A 65 1.00 13.04 3.76
CA PHE A 65 1.30 14.07 4.74
C PHE A 65 0.33 14.03 5.93
N THR A 66 -0.98 13.91 5.65
CA THR A 66 -2.00 13.76 6.69
C THR A 66 -1.80 12.48 7.51
N LEU A 67 -1.45 11.36 6.87
CA LEU A 67 -1.09 10.12 7.57
C LEU A 67 0.14 10.30 8.46
N THR A 68 1.10 11.12 8.05
CA THR A 68 2.28 11.43 8.88
C THR A 68 1.86 12.17 10.15
N ILE A 69 0.95 13.14 10.04
CA ILE A 69 0.39 13.86 11.21
C ILE A 69 -0.41 12.90 12.11
N PHE A 70 -1.21 12.00 11.54
CA PHE A 70 -1.90 10.96 12.32
C PHE A 70 -0.92 10.10 13.12
N ALA A 71 0.16 9.63 12.50
CA ALA A 71 1.14 8.79 13.17
C ALA A 71 1.81 9.54 14.34
N THR A 72 2.18 10.81 14.14
CA THR A 72 2.74 11.64 15.21
C THR A 72 1.77 11.81 16.37
N ARG A 73 0.48 12.05 16.10
CA ARG A 73 -0.53 12.26 17.16
C ARG A 73 -0.91 10.98 17.91
N LEU A 74 -0.91 9.84 17.23
CA LEU A 74 -1.19 8.53 17.84
C LEU A 74 -0.02 7.98 18.65
N GLY A 75 1.20 8.49 18.43
CA GLY A 75 2.40 8.05 19.15
C GLY A 75 2.64 6.55 19.00
N SER A 76 2.83 5.84 20.12
CA SER A 76 3.10 4.40 20.14
C SER A 76 1.95 3.55 19.59
N GLY A 77 0.71 4.04 19.62
CA GLY A 77 -0.46 3.34 19.08
C GLY A 77 -0.60 3.40 17.55
N ALA A 78 0.20 4.25 16.88
CA ALA A 78 0.06 4.51 15.45
C ALA A 78 0.16 3.24 14.59
N LYS A 79 1.13 2.36 14.90
CA LYS A 79 1.39 1.15 14.11
C LYS A 79 0.19 0.21 14.10
N GLU A 80 -0.41 -0.03 15.26
CA GLU A 80 -1.57 -0.94 15.36
C GLU A 80 -2.77 -0.35 14.62
N ARG A 81 -3.06 0.93 14.87
CA ARG A 81 -4.18 1.60 14.19
C ARG A 81 -4.02 1.63 12.67
N PHE A 82 -2.78 1.81 12.18
CA PHE A 82 -2.49 1.81 10.75
C PHE A 82 -2.60 0.42 10.14
N ARG A 83 -2.39 -0.65 10.92
CA ARG A 83 -2.65 -2.02 10.50
C ARG A 83 -4.14 -2.26 10.37
N GLU A 84 -4.92 -1.95 11.41
CA GLU A 84 -6.37 -2.17 11.47
C GLU A 84 -7.11 -1.49 10.31
N THR A 85 -6.71 -0.26 9.98
CA THR A 85 -7.34 0.55 8.93
C THR A 85 -6.81 0.25 7.52
N GLY A 86 -5.75 -0.56 7.39
CA GLY A 86 -5.10 -0.86 6.12
C GLY A 86 -4.22 0.28 5.57
N ALA A 87 -3.85 1.24 6.42
CA ALA A 87 -2.93 2.34 6.06
C ALA A 87 -1.53 1.81 5.69
N ILE A 88 -1.04 0.76 6.37
CA ILE A 88 0.26 0.14 6.04
C ILE A 88 0.29 -0.33 4.59
N VAL A 89 -0.78 -1.02 4.16
CA VAL A 89 -0.93 -1.51 2.78
C VAL A 89 -0.95 -0.36 1.78
N LEU A 90 -1.71 0.70 2.09
CA LEU A 90 -1.74 1.90 1.26
C LEU A 90 -0.36 2.56 1.14
N LEU A 91 0.33 2.76 2.26
CA LEU A 91 1.67 3.37 2.28
C LEU A 91 2.68 2.52 1.53
N PHE A 92 2.60 1.19 1.63
CA PHE A 92 3.45 0.30 0.87
C PHE A 92 3.21 0.42 -0.64
N ASP A 93 1.95 0.39 -1.09
CA ASP A 93 1.60 0.58 -2.50
C ASP A 93 2.09 1.94 -3.02
N LEU A 94 1.99 3.01 -2.20
CA LEU A 94 2.49 4.33 -2.57
C LEU A 94 4.02 4.39 -2.58
N SER A 95 4.69 3.70 -1.66
CA SER A 95 6.15 3.56 -1.68
C SER A 95 6.62 2.91 -2.98
N ASP A 96 5.97 1.83 -3.41
CA ASP A 96 6.29 1.10 -4.65
C ASP A 96 6.07 1.97 -5.91
N GLN A 97 5.18 2.96 -5.83
CA GLN A 97 4.94 3.97 -6.87
C GLN A 97 5.93 5.16 -6.83
N GLY A 98 6.94 5.12 -5.95
CA GLY A 98 7.99 6.14 -5.84
C GLY A 98 7.67 7.30 -4.90
N TYR A 99 6.68 7.16 -4.01
CA TYR A 99 6.42 8.17 -2.97
C TYR A 99 7.33 7.93 -1.75
N ASN A 100 8.55 8.46 -1.77
CA ASN A 100 9.54 8.30 -0.70
C ASN A 100 9.05 8.72 0.71
N SER A 101 8.08 9.65 0.79
CA SER A 101 7.46 10.03 2.06
C SER A 101 6.64 8.89 2.68
N ALA A 102 6.05 8.01 1.87
CA ALA A 102 5.35 6.83 2.35
C ALA A 102 6.32 5.77 2.88
N GLU A 103 7.44 5.56 2.18
CA GLU A 103 8.54 4.69 2.65
C GLU A 103 9.08 5.16 4.00
N LYS A 104 9.38 6.47 4.11
CA LYS A 104 9.86 7.07 5.35
C LYS A 104 8.86 6.90 6.49
N LEU A 105 7.56 7.06 6.21
CA LEU A 105 6.52 6.85 7.22
C LEU A 105 6.46 5.39 7.68
N LEU A 106 6.54 4.41 6.77
CA LEU A 106 6.63 3.00 7.14
C LEU A 106 7.83 2.71 8.04
N SER A 107 9.01 3.26 7.70
CA SER A 107 10.21 3.14 8.54
C SER A 107 10.02 3.77 9.91
N ASN A 108 9.40 4.95 9.99
CA ASN A 108 9.12 5.64 11.26
C ASN A 108 8.12 4.87 12.14
N LEU A 109 7.23 4.07 11.55
CA LEU A 109 6.35 3.14 12.26
C LEU A 109 7.08 1.85 12.72
N GLY A 110 8.39 1.75 12.49
CA GLY A 110 9.18 0.56 12.83
C GLY A 110 8.80 -0.66 12.00
N LEU A 111 8.39 -0.47 10.74
CA LEU A 111 8.15 -1.56 9.80
C LEU A 111 9.37 -1.74 8.91
N SER A 112 9.97 -2.94 8.97
CA SER A 112 10.97 -3.33 7.99
C SER A 112 10.29 -3.56 6.62
N PRO A 113 11.04 -3.45 5.51
CA PRO A 113 10.50 -3.77 4.18
C PRO A 113 9.84 -5.15 4.12
N ALA A 114 10.46 -6.16 4.76
CA ALA A 114 9.90 -7.51 4.83
C ALA A 114 8.57 -7.57 5.59
N ALA A 115 8.42 -6.80 6.69
CA ALA A 115 7.17 -6.73 7.43
C ALA A 115 6.06 -6.07 6.58
N ALA A 116 6.37 -5.00 5.86
CA ALA A 116 5.42 -4.33 4.98
C ALA A 116 4.99 -5.25 3.81
N VAL A 117 5.92 -6.01 3.24
CA VAL A 117 5.61 -7.04 2.22
C VAL A 117 4.69 -8.12 2.79
N ARG A 118 4.91 -8.60 4.02
CA ARG A 118 4.02 -9.59 4.67
C ARG A 118 2.61 -9.06 4.81
N GLU A 119 2.44 -7.85 5.34
CA GLU A 119 1.14 -7.19 5.48
C GLU A 119 0.45 -7.08 4.11
N ARG A 120 1.20 -6.67 3.09
CA ARG A 120 0.66 -6.57 1.73
C ARG A 120 0.25 -7.92 1.15
N LEU A 121 1.07 -8.96 1.29
CA LEU A 121 0.72 -10.33 0.88
C LEU A 121 -0.55 -10.83 1.58
N LEU A 122 -0.68 -10.56 2.87
CA LEU A 122 -1.85 -10.91 3.69
C LEU A 122 -3.09 -10.05 3.41
N SER A 123 -2.96 -8.97 2.65
CA SER A 123 -4.09 -8.18 2.15
C SER A 123 -4.60 -8.63 0.78
N MET A 124 -3.87 -9.50 0.08
CA MET A 124 -4.32 -10.01 -1.21
C MET A 124 -5.60 -10.84 -1.07
N PRO A 125 -6.52 -10.78 -2.05
CA PRO A 125 -7.74 -11.58 -2.03
C PRO A 125 -7.40 -13.07 -2.06
N LEU A 126 -8.24 -13.88 -1.41
CA LEU A 126 -8.14 -15.33 -1.52
C LEU A 126 -8.52 -15.77 -2.93
N GLN A 127 -7.79 -16.74 -3.45
CA GLN A 127 -7.96 -17.34 -4.76
C GLN A 127 -8.01 -18.86 -4.61
N GLU A 128 -8.71 -19.51 -5.53
CA GLU A 128 -8.70 -20.97 -5.60
C GLU A 128 -7.31 -21.48 -6.00
N LYS A 129 -6.85 -22.53 -5.33
CA LYS A 129 -5.61 -23.20 -5.67
C LYS A 129 -5.81 -24.02 -6.94
N HIS A 130 -4.95 -23.83 -7.94
CA HIS A 130 -4.94 -24.71 -9.10
C HIS A 130 -4.15 -25.99 -8.77
N ARG A 131 -4.59 -27.13 -9.33
CA ARG A 131 -3.97 -28.44 -9.06
C ARG A 131 -2.47 -28.51 -9.34
N GLN A 132 -1.98 -27.70 -10.27
CA GLN A 132 -0.57 -27.67 -10.71
C GLN A 132 0.28 -26.64 -9.96
N ASP A 133 -0.32 -25.79 -9.11
CA ASP A 133 0.42 -24.78 -8.37
C ASP A 133 1.17 -25.41 -7.19
N ARG A 134 2.44 -25.03 -7.01
CA ARG A 134 3.18 -25.35 -5.79
C ARG A 134 2.64 -24.48 -4.67
N GLN A 135 2.22 -25.09 -3.56
CA GLN A 135 1.83 -24.33 -2.38
C GLN A 135 3.06 -23.97 -1.56
N ILE A 136 3.10 -22.73 -1.07
CA ILE A 136 4.17 -22.18 -0.25
C ILE A 136 3.58 -21.40 0.94
N SER A 137 4.36 -21.29 2.01
CA SER A 137 4.06 -20.48 3.19
C SER A 137 4.24 -18.98 2.93
N LEU A 138 3.77 -18.14 3.86
CA LEU A 138 4.03 -16.69 3.83
C LEU A 138 5.53 -16.38 3.85
N ASP A 139 6.32 -17.11 4.63
CA ASP A 139 7.76 -16.85 4.75
C ASP A 139 8.49 -17.23 3.45
N GLU A 140 8.15 -18.37 2.85
CA GLU A 140 8.62 -18.72 1.50
C GLU A 140 8.18 -17.69 0.47
N ALA A 141 6.94 -17.20 0.50
CA ALA A 141 6.45 -16.18 -0.42
C ALA A 141 7.27 -14.87 -0.33
N VAL A 142 7.64 -14.44 0.88
CA VAL A 142 8.52 -13.28 1.09
C VAL A 142 9.91 -13.54 0.51
N GLU A 143 10.46 -14.74 0.71
CA GLU A 143 11.77 -15.09 0.16
C GLU A 143 11.75 -15.19 -1.36
N GLU A 144 10.70 -15.75 -1.97
CA GLU A 144 10.51 -15.75 -3.42
C GLU A 144 10.49 -14.33 -3.99
N ILE A 145 9.82 -13.38 -3.33
CA ILE A 145 9.86 -11.96 -3.71
C ILE A 145 11.29 -11.42 -3.65
N ARG A 146 12.03 -11.73 -2.57
CA ARG A 146 13.43 -11.29 -2.41
C ARG A 146 14.33 -11.83 -3.52
N LEU A 147 14.21 -13.12 -3.84
CA LEU A 147 14.97 -13.78 -4.90
C LEU A 147 14.56 -13.29 -6.29
N SER A 148 13.29 -12.95 -6.46
CA SER A 148 12.75 -12.47 -7.73
C SER A 148 13.37 -11.17 -8.23
N ARG A 149 14.09 -10.43 -7.37
CA ARG A 149 14.82 -9.20 -7.76
C ARG A 149 15.76 -9.42 -8.96
N PHE A 150 16.23 -10.64 -9.18
CA PHE A 150 17.12 -11.00 -10.29
C PHE A 150 16.39 -11.48 -11.56
N LEU A 151 15.08 -11.68 -11.52
CA LEU A 151 14.29 -12.09 -12.70
C LEU A 151 14.08 -10.93 -13.67
N GLU A 152 13.69 -11.22 -14.91
CA GLU A 152 13.37 -10.20 -15.90
C GLU A 152 11.87 -9.85 -15.88
N GLY A 153 11.45 -8.80 -16.59
CA GLY A 153 10.04 -8.46 -16.79
C GLY A 153 9.36 -7.72 -15.64
N GLN A 154 8.03 -7.59 -15.74
CA GLN A 154 7.22 -6.83 -14.80
C GLN A 154 7.15 -7.54 -13.44
N LYS A 155 7.46 -6.80 -12.38
CA LYS A 155 7.37 -7.27 -11.00
C LYS A 155 6.45 -6.36 -10.20
N GLY A 156 5.94 -6.89 -9.09
CA GLY A 156 5.18 -6.10 -8.12
C GLY A 156 3.77 -6.60 -7.88
N PHE A 157 3.07 -5.89 -7.01
CA PHE A 157 1.71 -6.23 -6.61
C PHE A 157 0.70 -5.84 -7.69
N LEU A 158 -0.09 -6.81 -8.10
CA LEU A 158 -1.28 -6.64 -8.93
C LEU A 158 -2.54 -6.88 -8.06
N LYS A 159 -3.72 -6.69 -8.65
CA LYS A 159 -5.00 -6.78 -7.92
C LYS A 159 -5.17 -8.11 -7.17
N ASP A 160 -4.78 -9.22 -7.79
CA ASP A 160 -5.05 -10.59 -7.34
C ASP A 160 -3.79 -11.45 -7.13
N ARG A 161 -2.61 -10.89 -7.38
CA ARG A 161 -1.34 -11.63 -7.40
C ARG A 161 -0.14 -10.72 -7.18
N TYR A 162 1.01 -11.32 -6.88
CA TYR A 162 2.32 -10.66 -7.02
C TYR A 162 3.03 -11.23 -8.24
N ALA A 163 3.47 -10.39 -9.18
CA ALA A 163 4.31 -10.81 -10.28
C ALA A 163 5.77 -10.84 -9.82
N LEU A 164 6.42 -12.01 -9.89
CA LEU A 164 7.84 -12.18 -9.57
C LEU A 164 8.74 -11.86 -10.77
N GLY A 165 8.18 -11.89 -11.98
CA GLY A 165 8.90 -11.68 -13.23
C GLY A 165 8.99 -12.97 -14.05
N ASN A 166 9.99 -13.03 -14.92
CA ASN A 166 10.15 -14.05 -15.93
C ASN A 166 11.49 -14.77 -15.76
N GLU A 167 11.46 -16.10 -15.89
CA GLU A 167 12.65 -16.94 -15.97
C GLU A 167 12.43 -18.00 -17.05
N LYS A 168 13.44 -18.23 -17.91
CA LYS A 168 13.43 -19.33 -18.91
C LYS A 168 12.13 -19.39 -19.74
N GLY A 169 11.63 -18.22 -20.16
CA GLY A 169 10.41 -18.10 -20.96
C GLY A 169 9.12 -18.45 -20.21
N ARG A 170 9.12 -18.38 -18.87
CA ARG A 170 7.92 -18.58 -18.04
C ARG A 170 7.70 -17.39 -17.12
N ILE A 171 6.44 -17.07 -16.87
CA ILE A 171 5.99 -16.04 -15.92
C ILE A 171 5.82 -16.70 -14.55
N HIS A 172 6.38 -16.07 -13.53
CA HIS A 172 6.32 -16.51 -12.14
C HIS A 172 5.43 -15.53 -11.34
N GLU A 173 4.45 -16.06 -10.61
CA GLU A 173 3.53 -15.25 -9.81
C GLU A 173 3.12 -15.95 -8.51
N LEU A 174 2.82 -15.14 -7.49
CA LEU A 174 2.26 -15.58 -6.22
C LEU A 174 0.78 -15.21 -6.14
N ARG A 175 -0.05 -16.16 -5.70
CA ARG A 175 -1.47 -15.94 -5.41
C ARG A 175 -1.79 -16.39 -4.00
N ARG A 176 -2.59 -15.64 -3.25
CA ARG A 176 -2.97 -16.05 -1.90
C ARG A 176 -4.09 -17.09 -1.97
N THR A 177 -3.89 -18.25 -1.37
CA THR A 177 -4.89 -19.35 -1.38
C THR A 177 -5.39 -19.72 0.01
N GLY A 178 -4.82 -19.12 1.07
CA GLY A 178 -5.25 -19.33 2.44
C GLY A 178 -4.78 -18.20 3.37
N LYS A 179 -5.07 -18.32 4.67
CA LYS A 179 -4.74 -17.28 5.66
C LYS A 179 -3.26 -16.86 5.59
N ARG A 180 -2.35 -17.85 5.51
CA ARG A 180 -0.89 -17.67 5.39
C ARG A 180 -0.28 -18.60 4.32
N LEU A 181 -1.09 -18.97 3.33
CA LEU A 181 -0.72 -19.91 2.27
C LEU A 181 -0.87 -19.25 0.90
N PHE A 182 0.08 -19.54 0.02
CA PHE A 182 0.16 -18.99 -1.32
C PHE A 182 0.40 -20.10 -2.33
N SER A 183 -0.12 -19.92 -3.53
CA SER A 183 0.27 -20.66 -4.73
C SER A 183 1.42 -19.93 -5.40
N TYR A 184 2.53 -20.63 -5.59
CA TYR A 184 3.54 -20.29 -6.57
C TYR A 184 3.14 -20.88 -7.92
N ARG A 185 2.90 -20.01 -8.90
CA ARG A 185 2.45 -20.40 -10.22
C ARG A 185 3.49 -20.04 -11.26
N THR A 186 3.76 -20.98 -12.16
CA THR A 186 4.62 -20.80 -13.32
C THR A 186 3.83 -21.09 -14.59
N ARG A 187 3.72 -20.12 -15.48
CA ARG A 187 2.94 -20.26 -16.74
C ARG A 187 3.71 -19.74 -17.94
N LYS A 188 3.35 -20.22 -19.14
CA LYS A 188 3.88 -19.64 -20.38
C LYS A 188 3.28 -18.23 -20.61
N PRO A 189 4.02 -17.28 -21.20
CA PRO A 189 3.44 -16.06 -21.74
C PRO A 189 2.31 -16.39 -22.71
N ALA A 190 1.27 -15.55 -22.73
CA ALA A 190 0.19 -15.64 -23.70
C ALA A 190 0.65 -15.14 -25.06
#